data_AF-A0A9X6AAU2-F1
#
_entry.id   AF-A0A9X6AAU2-F1
#
_cell.length_a   1.000
_cell.length_b   1.000
_cell.length_c   1.000
_cell.angle_alpha   90.00
_cell.angle_beta   90.00
_cell.angle_gamma   90.00
#
_symmetry.space_group_name_H-M   'P 1'
#
loop_
_entity.id
_entity.type
_entity.pdbx_description
1 polymer ?
#
loop_
_entity_poly.entity_id
_entity_poly.type
_entity_poly.pdbx_seq_one_letter_code
_entity_poly.pdbx_strand_id
1 'polypeptide(L)'
;NQLVLNFARRDVADWAHDWLTRLVGDHGIDFLKWDMNRAFSEAGWPDRQDGTDRLGPAYVRNLYGVLDRLRADHPALRIETCSGGGGRVDLGILSRTDQA
;
A
#
# COMPACT_ATOMS: atom_id res chain seq x y z
N ASN A 1 -3.36 -18.54 3.34
CA ASN A 1 -4.38 -18.69 2.28
C ASN A 1 -4.98 -17.31 1.98
N GLN A 2 -4.33 -16.50 1.16
CA GLN A 2 -4.72 -15.10 0.85
C GLN A 2 -4.35 -14.78 -0.60
N LEU A 3 -4.87 -13.70 -1.22
CA LEU A 3 -4.48 -13.21 -2.56
C LEU A 3 -4.03 -11.74 -2.49
N VAL A 4 -3.47 -11.20 -3.58
CA VAL A 4 -3.01 -9.80 -3.65
C VAL A 4 -4.07 -8.93 -4.34
N LEU A 5 -4.47 -7.83 -3.71
CA LEU A 5 -5.34 -6.84 -4.34
C LEU A 5 -4.61 -6.16 -5.50
N ASN A 6 -5.30 -5.92 -6.60
CA ASN A 6 -4.70 -5.25 -7.75
C ASN A 6 -4.61 -3.73 -7.52
N PHE A 7 -3.57 -3.25 -6.84
CA PHE A 7 -3.34 -1.80 -6.68
C PHE A 7 -2.92 -1.10 -7.98
N ALA A 8 -2.71 -1.79 -9.10
CA ALA A 8 -2.58 -1.09 -10.39
C ALA A 8 -3.90 -0.41 -10.80
N ARG A 9 -5.02 -0.85 -10.23
CA ARG A 9 -6.30 -0.17 -10.34
C ARG A 9 -6.42 0.99 -9.36
N ARG A 10 -6.74 2.17 -9.88
CA ARG A 10 -6.88 3.38 -9.07
C ARG A 10 -8.03 3.28 -8.07
N ASP A 11 -9.17 2.73 -8.47
CA ASP A 11 -10.34 2.57 -7.60
C ASP A 11 -10.05 1.68 -6.39
N VAL A 12 -9.24 0.62 -6.55
CA VAL A 12 -8.80 -0.24 -5.45
C VAL A 12 -7.86 0.51 -4.49
N ALA A 13 -6.94 1.31 -5.01
CA ALA A 13 -6.04 2.12 -4.19
C ALA A 13 -6.78 3.25 -3.44
N ASP A 14 -7.73 3.91 -4.11
CA ASP A 14 -8.59 4.93 -3.49
C ASP A 14 -9.47 4.32 -2.38
N TRP A 15 -10.06 3.14 -2.62
CA TRP A 15 -10.78 2.40 -1.58
C TRP A 15 -9.90 2.08 -0.37
N ALA A 16 -8.67 1.60 -0.59
CA ALA A 16 -7.75 1.25 0.49
C ALA A 16 -7.37 2.49 1.32
N HIS A 17 -7.10 3.61 0.65
CA HIS A 17 -6.87 4.89 1.31
C HIS A 17 -8.06 5.30 2.18
N ASP A 18 -9.25 5.39 1.60
CA ASP A 18 -10.44 5.87 2.31
C ASP A 18 -10.79 4.99 3.51
N TRP A 19 -10.58 3.67 3.39
CA TRP A 19 -10.76 2.74 4.49
C TRP A 19 -9.75 2.98 5.62
N LEU A 20 -8.46 3.16 5.29
CA LEU A 20 -7.41 3.44 6.28
C LEU A 20 -7.61 4.81 6.95
N THR A 21 -7.96 5.84 6.19
CA THR A 21 -8.25 7.19 6.70
C THR A 21 -9.38 7.15 7.72
N ARG A 22 -10.47 6.43 7.44
CA ARG A 22 -11.57 6.24 8.39
C ARG A 22 -11.13 5.47 9.62
N LEU A 23 -10.44 4.34 9.44
CA LEU A 23 -9.93 3.53 10.54
C LEU A 23 -9.06 4.37 11.50
N VAL A 24 -8.15 5.17 10.95
CA VAL A 24 -7.25 6.02 11.73
C VAL A 24 -8.01 7.14 12.41
N GLY A 25 -8.84 7.86 11.67
CA GLY A 25 -9.59 9.03 12.17
C GLY A 25 -10.65 8.67 13.21
N ASP A 26 -11.46 7.64 12.96
CA ASP A 26 -12.60 7.27 13.80
C ASP A 26 -12.16 6.71 15.17
N HIS A 27 -10.94 6.17 15.24
CA HIS A 27 -10.41 5.54 16.45
C HIS A 27 -9.23 6.29 17.09
N GLY A 28 -8.79 7.41 16.50
CA GLY A 28 -7.66 8.18 17.02
C GLY A 28 -6.36 7.37 17.05
N ILE A 29 -6.13 6.52 16.04
CA ILE A 29 -4.94 5.67 15.96
C ILE A 29 -3.72 6.55 15.71
N ASP A 30 -2.68 6.39 16.53
CA ASP A 30 -1.42 7.13 16.43
C ASP A 30 -0.25 6.27 15.89
N PHE A 31 -0.47 4.95 15.75
CA PHE A 31 0.51 4.02 15.21
C PHE A 31 -0.14 2.95 14.33
N LEU A 32 0.39 2.78 13.11
CA LEU A 32 -0.01 1.76 12.15
C LEU A 32 1.19 0.91 11.72
N LYS A 33 1.12 -0.40 11.97
CA LYS A 33 2.01 -1.38 11.36
C LYS A 33 1.37 -1.95 10.09
N TRP A 34 1.96 -1.69 8.93
CA TRP A 34 1.44 -2.12 7.63
C TRP A 34 2.23 -3.29 7.05
N ASP A 35 1.67 -4.49 7.17
CA ASP A 35 2.28 -5.73 6.68
C ASP A 35 1.86 -6.14 5.26
N MET A 36 2.70 -6.95 4.59
CA MET A 36 2.41 -7.63 3.32
C MET A 36 3.02 -9.03 3.31
N ASN A 37 2.16 -10.02 3.49
CA ASN A 37 2.58 -11.39 3.83
C ASN A 37 2.65 -12.37 2.66
N ARG A 38 2.72 -11.89 1.41
CA ARG A 38 2.92 -12.77 0.25
C ARG A 38 3.49 -12.06 -0.96
N ALA A 39 4.34 -12.73 -1.73
CA ALA A 39 4.74 -12.25 -3.05
C ALA A 39 3.58 -12.31 -4.06
N PHE A 40 3.75 -11.58 -5.16
CA PHE A 40 2.89 -11.69 -6.33
C PHE A 40 3.01 -13.08 -6.97
N SER A 41 1.88 -13.61 -7.38
CA SER A 41 1.76 -14.75 -8.29
C SER A 41 0.63 -14.41 -9.28
N GLU A 42 0.67 -14.99 -10.48
CA GLU A 42 -0.35 -14.78 -11.53
C GLU A 42 -0.66 -13.30 -11.80
N ALA A 43 0.37 -12.45 -11.93
CA ALA A 43 0.20 -11.03 -12.18
C ALA A 43 -0.56 -10.79 -13.50
N GLY A 44 -1.73 -10.14 -13.40
CA GLY A 44 -2.58 -9.88 -14.55
C GLY A 44 -3.74 -8.93 -14.21
N TRP A 45 -4.34 -8.39 -15.27
CA TRP A 45 -5.57 -7.61 -15.19
C TRP A 45 -6.48 -8.08 -16.33
N PRO A 46 -7.45 -8.97 -16.08
CA PRO A 46 -8.25 -9.59 -17.14
C PRO A 46 -8.97 -8.59 -18.06
N ASP A 47 -9.48 -7.49 -17.50
CA ASP A 47 -10.16 -6.42 -18.23
C ASP A 47 -9.20 -5.51 -19.02
N ARG A 48 -7.88 -5.74 -18.89
CA ARG A 48 -6.85 -4.93 -19.51
C ARG A 48 -5.72 -5.79 -20.08
N GLN A 49 -5.85 -6.11 -21.37
CA GLN A 49 -4.89 -6.96 -22.08
C GLN A 49 -3.64 -6.20 -22.54
N ASP A 50 -3.66 -4.86 -22.55
CA ASP A 50 -2.53 -4.01 -22.89
C ASP A 50 -1.72 -3.61 -21.64
N GLY A 51 -0.39 -3.45 -21.80
CA GLY A 51 0.45 -2.90 -20.73
C GLY A 51 0.59 -3.79 -19.49
N THR A 52 0.51 -5.12 -19.65
CA THR A 52 0.69 -6.09 -18.56
C THR A 52 2.08 -5.98 -17.90
N ASP A 53 3.09 -5.55 -18.65
CA ASP A 53 4.42 -5.18 -18.18
C ASP A 53 4.41 -4.00 -17.19
N ARG A 54 3.37 -3.17 -17.22
CA ARG A 54 3.23 -1.97 -16.37
C ARG A 54 2.50 -2.23 -15.05
N LEU A 55 1.99 -3.44 -14.82
CA LEU A 55 1.22 -3.77 -13.61
C LEU A 55 2.03 -3.57 -12.33
N GLY A 56 3.26 -4.09 -12.29
CA GLY A 56 4.15 -3.92 -11.13
C GLY A 56 4.44 -2.44 -10.83
N PRO A 57 4.95 -1.66 -11.80
CA PRO A 57 5.17 -0.23 -11.60
C PRO A 57 3.90 0.56 -11.20
N ALA A 58 2.74 0.25 -11.80
CA ALA A 58 1.48 0.90 -11.45
C ALA A 58 1.03 0.56 -10.02
N TYR A 59 1.14 -0.72 -9.63
CA TYR A 59 0.89 -1.16 -8.25
C TYR A 59 1.75 -0.37 -7.26
N VAL A 60 3.06 -0.31 -7.50
CA VAL A 60 4.00 0.36 -6.57
C VAL A 60 3.72 1.86 -6.48
N ARG A 61 3.45 2.53 -7.61
CA ARG A 61 3.08 3.97 -7.60
C ARG A 61 1.82 4.25 -6.81
N ASN A 62 0.80 3.39 -6.95
CA ASN A 62 -0.44 3.56 -6.21
C ASN A 62 -0.27 3.21 -4.73
N LEU A 63 0.51 2.19 -4.37
CA LEU A 63 0.89 1.92 -2.99
C LEU A 63 1.58 3.14 -2.36
N TYR A 64 2.56 3.72 -3.05
CA TYR A 64 3.22 4.95 -2.62
C TYR A 64 2.22 6.10 -2.47
N GLY A 65 1.31 6.28 -3.43
CA GLY A 65 0.26 7.29 -3.35
C GLY A 65 -0.65 7.13 -2.13
N VAL A 66 -0.99 5.90 -1.74
CA VAL A 66 -1.78 5.65 -0.51
C VAL A 66 -0.99 6.04 0.73
N LEU A 67 0.29 5.64 0.83
CA LEU A 67 1.15 6.01 1.96
C LEU A 67 1.34 7.54 2.06
N ASP A 68 1.64 8.19 0.93
CA ASP A 68 1.87 9.63 0.87
C ASP A 68 0.62 10.41 1.29
N ARG A 69 -0.57 10.01 0.80
CA ARG A 69 -1.85 10.63 1.20
C ARG A 69 -2.21 10.37 2.65
N LEU A 70 -2.03 9.14 3.15
CA LEU A 70 -2.34 8.82 4.54
C LEU A 70 -1.50 9.65 5.52
N ARG A 71 -0.22 9.90 5.18
CA ARG A 71 0.64 10.80 5.97
C ARG A 71 0.22 12.26 5.88
N ALA A 72 -0.22 12.71 4.71
CA ALA A 72 -0.70 14.08 4.54
C ALA A 72 -2.00 14.32 5.33
N ASP A 73 -2.91 13.35 5.31
CA ASP A 73 -4.21 13.43 5.98
C ASP A 73 -4.08 13.22 7.50
N HIS A 74 -3.10 12.42 7.94
CA HIS A 74 -2.85 12.11 9.36
C HIS A 74 -1.37 12.35 9.75
N PRO A 75 -0.91 13.60 9.87
CA PRO A 75 0.52 13.91 10.10
C PRO A 75 1.06 13.43 11.45
N ALA A 76 0.18 13.10 12.42
CA ALA A 76 0.56 12.53 13.71
C ALA A 76 0.65 11.00 13.70
N LEU A 77 0.16 10.33 12.65
CA LEU A 77 0.20 8.88 12.52
C LEU A 77 1.63 8.42 12.22
N ARG A 78 2.16 7.53 13.06
CA ARG A 78 3.43 6.84 12.81
C ARG A 78 3.18 5.56 12.02
N ILE A 79 3.95 5.32 10.98
CA ILE A 79 3.80 4.14 10.11
C ILE A 79 5.07 3.28 10.18
N GLU A 80 4.90 2.01 10.55
CA GLU A 80 5.90 0.96 10.43
C GLU A 80 5.59 0.08 9.22
N THR A 81 6.55 -0.06 8.28
CA THR A 81 6.41 -1.03 7.19
C THR A 81 6.74 -2.43 7.66
N CYS A 82 6.03 -3.42 7.13
CA CYS A 82 6.38 -4.82 7.31
C CYS A 82 6.05 -5.59 6.02
N SER A 83 6.77 -6.68 5.79
CA SER A 83 6.48 -7.63 4.72
C SER A 83 6.96 -9.02 5.14
N GLY A 84 6.24 -9.65 6.08
CA GLY A 84 6.72 -10.85 6.76
C GLY A 84 8.05 -10.63 7.47
N GLY A 85 8.20 -9.47 8.12
CA GLY A 85 9.49 -8.90 8.53
C GLY A 85 10.05 -7.99 7.44
N GLY A 86 11.31 -8.21 7.04
CA GLY A 86 12.09 -7.27 6.24
C GLY A 86 11.89 -7.30 4.72
N GLY A 87 10.82 -7.93 4.18
CA GLY A 87 10.68 -8.17 2.74
C GLY A 87 10.53 -6.93 1.84
N ARG A 88 10.36 -5.74 2.41
CA ARG A 88 10.23 -4.45 1.71
C ARG A 88 10.92 -3.29 2.43
N VAL A 89 12.10 -3.56 3.01
CA VAL A 89 12.93 -2.52 3.64
C VAL A 89 13.84 -1.91 2.58
N ASP A 90 13.27 -1.01 1.79
CA ASP A 90 13.96 -0.28 0.71
C ASP A 90 13.75 1.23 0.84
N LEU A 91 14.59 2.02 0.16
CA LEU A 91 14.54 3.49 0.25
C LEU A 91 13.23 4.10 -0.29
N GLY A 92 12.55 3.42 -1.21
CA GLY A 92 11.26 3.86 -1.72
C GLY A 92 10.19 3.81 -0.64
N ILE A 93 10.14 2.71 0.12
CA ILE A 93 9.24 2.56 1.27
C ILE A 93 9.69 3.42 2.46
N LEU A 94 10.97 3.37 2.84
CA LEU A 94 11.48 4.10 4.01
C LEU A 94 11.38 5.62 3.87
N SER A 95 11.37 6.16 2.65
CA SER A 95 11.07 7.59 2.44
C SER A 95 9.62 7.98 2.80
N ARG A 96 8.75 7.00 3.07
CA ARG A 96 7.31 7.15 3.32
C ARG A 96 6.85 6.48 4.62
N THR A 97 7.75 5.93 5.41
CA THR A 97 7.43 5.26 6.68
C THR A 97 8.45 5.66 7.72
N ASP A 98 8.05 5.65 9.00
CA ASP A 98 8.90 6.13 10.08
C ASP A 98 9.87 5.04 10.57
N GLN A 99 9.52 3.76 10.38
CA GLN A 99 10.36 2.61 10.71
C GLN A 99 9.98 1.35 9.91
N ALA A 100 10.75 0.27 10.09
CA ALA A 100 10.58 -1.04 9.47
C ALA A 100 10.86 -2.18 10.45
#